data_AF-A0AB40C715-F1
#
_entry.id   AF-A0AB40C715-F1
#
_cell.length_a   1.000
_cell.length_b   1.000
_cell.length_c   1.000
_cell.angle_alpha   90.00
_cell.angle_beta   90.00
_cell.angle_gamma   90.00
#
_symmetry.space_group_name_H-M   'P 1'
#
loop_
_entity.id
_entity.type
_entity.pdbx_description
1 polymer ?
#
loop_
_entity_poly.entity_id
_entity_poly.type
_entity_poly.pdbx_seq_one_letter_code
_entity_poly.pdbx_strand_id
1 'polypeptide(L)'
;MLKIKTPKTQRAARALEKRASKLVENGKKTLILHGTKTSGVLNEVLTQIYHLKRGNAVKYTKKNKEIRPFESGGETSLEFYSLKSDCSLFVFGSHSKKRPNNLVLGRLYDHHVYDLVEVGVENLKPMESFVYDKKLAPKIGSKPFFAFIGEGFEGVEELKHLKEVLLDLFRGEVVENLNLAGVDRVYVCTAISPTTVFFTHCALRLKRSGTTIPRMELVEIGPSMDFVVRRHCLPNDSLKKEAMKTASQQSKKQVKNVSRDVVQGKIGKIYMPDQQVGGMALSNDIKGLKRQRQEAKMKNSAKEDQAKKRMTDS
;
A
#
# COMPACT_ATOMS: atom_id res chain seq x y z
N MET A 1 11.51 17.04 -28.21
CA MET A 1 11.97 17.32 -26.82
C MET A 1 11.61 18.74 -26.43
N LEU A 2 10.76 18.92 -25.41
CA LEU A 2 10.51 20.23 -24.81
C LEU A 2 11.79 20.69 -24.09
N LYS A 3 12.37 21.83 -24.49
CA LYS A 3 13.55 22.40 -23.81
C LYS A 3 13.21 22.69 -22.34
N ILE A 4 13.96 22.11 -21.40
CA ILE A 4 13.88 22.43 -19.97
C ILE A 4 14.37 23.87 -19.82
N LYS A 5 13.44 24.81 -19.71
CA LYS A 5 13.74 26.22 -19.45
C LYS A 5 13.81 26.44 -17.95
N THR A 6 14.88 27.07 -17.47
CA THR A 6 14.98 27.51 -16.09
C THR A 6 13.83 28.49 -15.77
N PRO A 7 13.12 28.29 -14.66
CA PRO A 7 11.99 29.14 -14.30
C PRO A 7 12.49 30.56 -14.01
N LYS A 8 11.91 31.56 -14.68
CA LYS A 8 12.25 32.98 -14.47
C LYS A 8 11.65 33.56 -13.18
N THR A 9 10.62 32.93 -12.61
CA THR A 9 9.89 33.42 -11.43
C THR A 9 9.90 32.38 -10.31
N GLN A 10 9.93 32.84 -9.05
CA GLN A 10 9.85 31.94 -7.89
C GLN A 10 8.54 31.14 -7.84
N ARG A 11 7.43 31.69 -8.38
CA ARG A 11 6.15 30.95 -8.50
C ARG A 11 6.30 29.75 -9.44
N ALA A 12 6.97 29.92 -10.58
CA ALA A 12 7.23 28.83 -11.51
C ALA A 12 8.22 27.81 -10.94
N ALA A 13 9.25 28.26 -10.21
CA ALA A 13 10.20 27.38 -9.53
C ALA A 13 9.50 26.47 -8.52
N ARG A 14 8.66 27.03 -7.62
CA ARG A 14 7.86 26.25 -6.66
C ARG A 14 6.92 25.25 -7.34
N ALA A 15 6.36 25.61 -8.50
CA ALA A 15 5.48 24.72 -9.26
C ALA A 15 6.26 23.54 -9.87
N LEU A 16 7.48 23.77 -10.37
CA LEU A 16 8.36 22.70 -10.88
C LEU A 16 8.86 21.79 -9.76
N GLU A 17 9.26 22.38 -8.63
CA GLU A 17 9.68 21.62 -7.45
C GLU A 17 8.55 20.74 -6.90
N LYS A 18 7.29 21.21 -6.94
CA LYS A 18 6.14 20.40 -6.55
C LYS A 18 5.94 19.15 -7.44
N ARG A 19 6.30 19.25 -8.72
CA ARG A 19 6.20 18.18 -9.74
C ARG A 19 7.43 17.27 -9.78
N ALA A 20 8.57 17.72 -9.26
CA ALA A 20 9.78 16.92 -9.22
C ALA A 20 9.56 15.62 -8.41
N SER A 21 10.37 14.60 -8.72
CA SER A 21 10.34 13.32 -8.00
C SER A 21 10.64 13.52 -6.51
N LYS A 22 9.96 12.75 -5.67
CA LYS A 22 10.05 12.84 -4.20
C LYS A 22 10.25 11.46 -3.60
N LEU A 23 10.93 11.41 -2.46
CA LEU A 23 11.10 10.17 -1.69
C LEU A 23 9.78 9.71 -1.05
N VAL A 24 8.97 10.65 -0.57
CA VAL A 24 7.58 10.43 -0.16
C VAL A 24 6.69 11.07 -1.22
N GLU A 25 5.98 10.22 -1.95
CA GLU A 25 5.12 10.67 -3.05
C GLU A 25 3.88 11.41 -2.54
N ASN A 26 3.36 12.32 -3.37
CA ASN A 26 2.06 12.97 -3.10
C ASN A 26 0.90 12.04 -3.52
N GLY A 27 -0.33 12.40 -3.16
CA GLY A 27 -1.54 11.75 -3.70
C GLY A 27 -1.59 11.77 -5.23
N LYS A 28 -1.90 10.63 -5.84
CA LYS A 28 -1.99 10.49 -7.30
C LYS A 28 -3.20 11.23 -7.86
N LYS A 29 -2.94 12.14 -8.81
CA LYS A 29 -3.98 12.89 -9.52
C LYS A 29 -4.49 12.12 -10.72
N THR A 30 -5.79 12.21 -10.96
CA THR A 30 -6.48 11.52 -12.05
C THR A 30 -6.87 12.50 -13.15
N LEU A 31 -6.47 12.19 -14.39
CA LEU A 31 -6.88 12.90 -15.59
C LEU A 31 -8.11 12.23 -16.20
N ILE A 32 -9.19 12.98 -16.43
CA ILE A 32 -10.43 12.47 -16.99
C ILE A 32 -10.61 13.06 -18.38
N LEU A 33 -10.65 12.20 -19.40
CA LEU A 33 -10.67 12.56 -20.81
C LEU A 33 -11.86 11.93 -21.54
N HIS A 34 -12.35 12.65 -22.54
CA HIS A 34 -13.37 12.17 -23.47
C HIS A 34 -12.74 11.86 -24.83
N GLY A 35 -13.07 10.70 -25.39
CA GLY A 35 -12.75 10.33 -26.76
C GLY A 35 -13.63 11.02 -27.79
N THR A 36 -13.49 10.64 -29.06
CA THR A 36 -14.26 11.18 -30.19
C THR A 36 -15.76 11.02 -30.02
N LYS A 37 -16.19 9.83 -29.58
CA LYS A 37 -17.59 9.46 -29.35
C LYS A 37 -17.72 8.98 -27.91
N THR A 38 -18.67 9.55 -27.17
CA THR A 38 -19.03 9.14 -25.81
C THR A 38 -20.55 9.04 -25.73
N SER A 39 -21.06 8.06 -24.99
CA SER A 39 -22.49 7.92 -24.68
C SER A 39 -22.90 8.79 -23.49
N GLY A 40 -24.21 9.02 -23.32
CA GLY A 40 -24.76 9.72 -22.15
C GLY A 40 -24.34 9.04 -20.84
N VAL A 41 -24.52 7.71 -20.78
CA VAL A 41 -24.09 6.85 -19.66
C VAL A 41 -22.61 7.06 -19.32
N LEU A 42 -21.71 7.06 -20.31
CA LEU A 42 -20.29 7.30 -20.03
C LEU A 42 -20.00 8.72 -19.53
N ASN A 43 -20.69 9.73 -20.06
CA ASN A 43 -20.50 11.10 -19.59
C ASN A 43 -20.95 11.24 -18.13
N GLU A 44 -22.00 10.52 -17.72
CA GLU A 44 -22.41 10.39 -16.32
C GLU A 44 -21.34 9.67 -15.50
N VAL A 45 -20.86 8.49 -15.91
CA VAL A 45 -19.77 7.76 -15.22
C VAL A 45 -18.55 8.65 -14.99
N LEU A 46 -18.08 9.35 -16.02
CA LEU A 46 -16.92 10.25 -15.90
C LEU A 46 -17.18 11.41 -14.95
N THR A 47 -18.43 11.86 -14.83
CA THR A 47 -18.85 12.90 -13.90
C THR A 47 -18.93 12.36 -12.47
N GLN A 48 -19.48 11.16 -12.27
CA GLN A 48 -19.50 10.48 -10.98
C GLN A 48 -18.08 10.21 -10.45
N ILE A 49 -17.18 9.70 -11.30
CA ILE A 49 -15.77 9.50 -10.94
C ILE A 49 -15.11 10.84 -10.57
N TYR A 50 -15.39 11.92 -11.30
CA TYR A 50 -14.88 13.25 -10.96
C TYR A 50 -15.38 13.72 -9.59
N HIS A 51 -16.65 13.47 -9.24
CA HIS A 51 -17.20 13.81 -7.93
C HIS A 51 -16.56 12.98 -6.80
N LEU A 52 -16.35 11.68 -7.01
CA LEU A 52 -15.66 10.81 -6.05
C LEU A 52 -14.20 11.25 -5.82
N LYS A 53 -13.54 11.76 -6.86
CA LYS A 53 -12.13 12.19 -6.84
C LYS A 53 -11.95 13.70 -6.75
N ARG A 54 -12.98 14.43 -6.31
CA ARG A 54 -12.97 15.90 -6.27
C ARG A 54 -11.77 16.41 -5.47
N GLY A 55 -11.04 17.38 -6.04
CA GLY A 55 -9.78 17.91 -5.49
C GLY A 55 -8.52 17.24 -6.04
N ASN A 56 -8.59 15.95 -6.41
CA ASN A 56 -7.47 15.18 -6.97
C ASN A 56 -7.72 14.72 -8.42
N ALA A 57 -8.72 15.29 -9.09
CA ALA A 57 -9.04 14.99 -10.48
C ALA A 57 -9.06 16.26 -11.36
N VAL A 58 -8.56 16.12 -12.58
CA VAL A 58 -8.62 17.14 -13.63
C VAL A 58 -9.44 16.57 -14.78
N LYS A 59 -10.57 17.21 -15.09
CA LYS A 59 -11.46 16.79 -16.18
C LYS A 59 -11.35 17.75 -17.36
N TYR A 60 -11.08 17.22 -18.55
CA TYR A 60 -11.16 17.99 -19.80
C TYR A 60 -12.44 17.65 -20.54
N THR A 61 -13.27 18.64 -20.82
CA THR A 61 -14.55 18.48 -21.52
C THR A 61 -14.39 18.34 -23.03
N LYS A 62 -13.26 18.80 -23.60
CA LYS A 62 -12.99 18.71 -25.03
C LYS A 62 -12.81 17.25 -25.45
N LYS A 63 -13.49 16.86 -26.54
CA LYS A 63 -13.34 15.55 -27.17
C LYS A 63 -12.00 15.43 -27.88
N ASN A 64 -11.29 14.34 -27.66
CA ASN A 64 -9.97 14.08 -28.22
C ASN A 64 -10.06 12.99 -29.30
N LYS A 65 -9.64 13.32 -30.53
CA LYS A 65 -9.73 12.40 -31.69
C LYS A 65 -8.53 11.47 -31.82
N GLU A 66 -7.38 11.92 -31.34
CA GLU A 66 -6.08 11.27 -31.53
C GLU A 66 -5.78 10.22 -30.46
N ILE A 67 -6.48 10.27 -29.32
CA ILE A 67 -6.22 9.35 -28.21
C ILE A 67 -6.79 7.97 -28.53
N ARG A 68 -5.89 7.00 -28.69
CA ARG A 68 -6.20 5.59 -28.89
C ARG A 68 -5.23 4.75 -28.06
N PRO A 69 -5.52 4.49 -26.77
CA PRO A 69 -4.53 3.96 -25.83
C PRO A 69 -3.94 2.58 -26.19
N PHE A 70 -4.64 1.80 -27.00
CA PHE A 70 -4.22 0.43 -27.38
C PHE A 70 -3.64 0.35 -28.81
N GLU A 71 -3.52 1.48 -29.50
CA GLU A 71 -2.93 1.54 -30.85
C GLU A 71 -1.53 2.11 -30.73
N SER A 72 -0.55 1.57 -31.47
CA SER A 72 0.84 2.04 -31.40
C SER A 72 0.94 3.54 -31.74
N GLY A 73 1.45 4.34 -30.81
CA GLY A 73 1.59 5.80 -30.94
C GLY A 73 0.34 6.59 -30.58
N GLY A 74 -0.79 5.94 -30.31
CA GLY A 74 -2.05 6.57 -29.88
C GLY A 74 -2.04 7.06 -28.43
N GLU A 75 -1.01 6.69 -27.67
CA GLU A 75 -0.69 7.10 -26.31
C GLU A 75 -0.04 8.49 -26.23
N THR A 76 0.65 8.95 -27.28
CA THR A 76 1.44 10.19 -27.29
C THR A 76 0.64 11.42 -26.82
N SER A 77 -0.60 11.53 -27.29
CA SER A 77 -1.51 12.61 -26.89
C SER A 77 -1.89 12.53 -25.40
N LEU A 78 -2.02 11.32 -24.88
CA LEU A 78 -2.36 11.06 -23.48
C LEU A 78 -1.19 11.41 -22.56
N GLU A 79 0.03 11.03 -22.94
CA GLU A 79 1.27 11.38 -22.24
C GLU A 79 1.49 12.90 -22.22
N PHE A 80 1.22 13.58 -23.34
CA PHE A 80 1.26 15.04 -23.40
C PHE A 80 0.29 15.69 -22.39
N TYR A 81 -0.94 15.19 -22.31
CA TYR A 81 -1.89 15.73 -21.34
C TYR A 81 -1.49 15.44 -19.90
N SER A 82 -0.95 14.25 -19.62
CA SER A 82 -0.41 13.89 -18.32
C SER A 82 0.71 14.83 -17.88
N LEU A 83 1.69 15.07 -18.75
CA LEU A 83 2.81 15.98 -18.47
C LEU A 83 2.32 17.41 -18.21
N LYS A 84 1.30 17.85 -18.96
CA LYS A 84 0.70 19.17 -18.80
C LYS A 84 -0.02 19.32 -17.46
N SER A 85 -0.89 18.37 -17.11
CA SER A 85 -1.72 18.42 -15.90
C SER A 85 -1.05 17.86 -14.65
N ASP A 86 0.12 17.23 -14.78
CA ASP A 86 0.80 16.52 -13.70
C ASP A 86 -0.12 15.48 -13.04
N CYS A 87 -0.60 14.54 -13.86
CA CYS A 87 -1.48 13.44 -13.47
C CYS A 87 -0.84 12.09 -13.76
N SER A 88 -0.75 11.23 -12.75
CA SER A 88 -0.20 9.88 -12.84
C SER A 88 -1.23 8.80 -13.15
N LEU A 89 -2.52 9.14 -13.08
CA LEU A 89 -3.62 8.25 -13.40
C LEU A 89 -4.48 8.89 -14.48
N PHE A 90 -5.13 8.08 -15.30
CA PHE A 90 -6.13 8.59 -16.23
C PHE A 90 -7.34 7.67 -16.36
N VAL A 91 -8.44 8.29 -16.79
CA VAL A 91 -9.71 7.66 -17.13
C VAL A 91 -10.14 8.23 -18.46
N PHE A 92 -10.32 7.35 -19.45
CA PHE A 92 -10.69 7.73 -20.81
C PHE A 92 -11.99 7.04 -21.23
N GLY A 93 -13.02 7.84 -21.50
CA GLY A 93 -14.30 7.33 -22.01
C GLY A 93 -14.37 7.31 -23.54
N SER A 94 -14.82 6.21 -24.11
CA SER A 94 -15.02 6.04 -25.55
C SER A 94 -16.23 5.16 -25.86
N HIS A 95 -16.85 5.33 -27.03
CA HIS A 95 -18.02 4.55 -27.42
C HIS A 95 -17.92 4.16 -28.90
N SER A 96 -18.12 2.86 -29.19
CA SER A 96 -18.16 2.30 -30.54
C SER A 96 -19.12 1.12 -30.61
N LYS A 97 -19.54 0.70 -31.81
CA LYS A 97 -20.38 -0.50 -31.98
C LYS A 97 -19.72 -1.76 -31.43
N LYS A 98 -18.42 -1.95 -31.66
CA LYS A 98 -17.64 -3.09 -31.16
C LYS A 98 -17.42 -3.03 -29.64
N ARG A 99 -17.31 -1.82 -29.08
CA ARG A 99 -17.05 -1.57 -27.66
C ARG A 99 -18.00 -0.48 -27.17
N PRO A 100 -19.25 -0.83 -26.83
CA PRO A 100 -20.17 0.13 -26.23
C PRO A 100 -19.71 0.47 -24.82
N ASN A 101 -20.04 1.68 -24.37
CA ASN A 101 -19.75 2.22 -23.03
C ASN A 101 -18.35 1.86 -22.50
N ASN A 102 -17.33 2.13 -23.32
CA ASN A 102 -15.97 1.72 -23.04
C ASN A 102 -15.24 2.72 -22.16
N LEU A 103 -14.73 2.26 -21.03
CA LEU A 103 -13.94 3.01 -20.08
C LEU A 103 -12.53 2.42 -20.02
N VAL A 104 -11.51 3.22 -20.32
CA VAL A 104 -10.12 2.82 -20.19
C VAL A 104 -9.55 3.47 -18.95
N LEU A 105 -9.05 2.65 -18.03
CA LEU A 105 -8.33 3.03 -16.83
C LEU A 105 -6.85 2.76 -17.06
N GLY A 106 -5.96 3.67 -16.68
CA GLY A 106 -4.53 3.42 -16.82
C GLY A 106 -3.69 4.23 -15.85
N ARG A 107 -2.51 3.70 -15.58
CA ARG A 107 -1.48 4.35 -14.77
C ARG A 107 -0.34 4.81 -15.67
N LEU A 108 0.32 5.86 -15.21
CA LEU A 108 1.44 6.48 -15.89
C LEU A 108 2.65 6.45 -14.97
N TYR A 109 3.80 6.12 -15.54
CA TYR A 109 5.09 6.17 -14.88
C TYR A 109 5.99 7.14 -15.65
N ASP A 110 6.51 8.16 -14.97
CA ASP A 110 7.25 9.28 -15.59
C ASP A 110 6.51 9.87 -16.81
N HIS A 111 5.19 10.06 -16.67
CA HIS A 111 4.28 10.53 -17.73
C HIS A 111 4.14 9.64 -18.97
N HIS A 112 4.73 8.45 -18.98
CA HIS A 112 4.55 7.44 -20.02
C HIS A 112 3.55 6.37 -19.57
N VAL A 113 2.88 5.71 -20.52
CA VAL A 113 1.94 4.62 -20.21
C VAL A 113 2.65 3.48 -19.50
N TYR A 114 2.20 3.19 -18.28
CA TYR A 114 2.68 2.04 -17.50
C TYR A 114 1.81 0.83 -17.78
N ASP A 115 0.50 0.96 -17.58
CA ASP A 115 -0.45 -0.12 -17.80
C ASP A 115 -1.86 0.38 -18.14
N LEU A 116 -2.64 -0.50 -18.76
CA LEU A 116 -3.97 -0.18 -19.28
C LEU A 116 -4.95 -1.30 -18.94
N VAL A 117 -6.15 -0.93 -18.51
CA VAL A 117 -7.29 -1.83 -18.36
C VAL A 117 -8.50 -1.21 -19.02
N GLU A 118 -9.10 -1.94 -19.95
CA GLU A 118 -10.32 -1.57 -20.65
C GLU A 118 -11.50 -2.33 -20.02
N VAL A 119 -12.52 -1.58 -19.60
CA VAL A 119 -13.77 -2.12 -19.06
C VAL A 119 -14.97 -1.56 -19.81
N GLY A 120 -15.95 -2.41 -20.10
CA GLY A 120 -17.29 -1.99 -20.48
C GLY A 120 -18.09 -1.62 -19.24
N VAL A 121 -18.84 -0.53 -19.31
CA VAL A 121 -19.76 -0.14 -18.23
C VAL A 121 -21.19 -0.53 -18.60
N GLU A 122 -21.80 -1.35 -17.74
CA GLU A 122 -23.19 -1.80 -17.82
C GLU A 122 -23.95 -1.41 -16.54
N ASN A 123 -25.28 -1.35 -16.63
CA ASN A 123 -26.20 -1.12 -15.50
C ASN A 123 -25.82 0.03 -14.55
N LEU A 124 -25.43 1.19 -15.09
CA LEU A 124 -25.14 2.37 -14.27
C LEU A 124 -26.38 2.83 -13.49
N LYS A 125 -26.25 2.89 -12.16
CA LYS A 125 -27.13 3.63 -11.27
C LYS A 125 -26.35 4.83 -10.72
N PRO A 126 -26.70 6.07 -11.13
CA PRO A 126 -25.99 7.27 -10.69
C PRO A 126 -26.30 7.58 -9.22
N MET A 127 -25.45 8.37 -8.55
CA MET A 127 -25.62 8.75 -7.13
C MET A 127 -26.99 9.37 -6.82
N GLU A 128 -27.53 10.11 -7.78
CA GLU A 128 -28.81 10.82 -7.69
C GLU A 128 -30.01 9.88 -7.64
N SER A 129 -29.86 8.62 -8.08
CA SER A 129 -30.93 7.63 -8.08
C SER A 129 -31.15 6.94 -6.73
N PHE A 130 -30.20 7.07 -5.79
CA PHE A 130 -30.27 6.42 -4.48
C PHE A 130 -31.00 7.29 -3.46
N VAL A 131 -31.97 6.70 -2.77
CA VAL A 131 -32.71 7.34 -1.66
C VAL A 131 -32.09 6.89 -0.34
N TYR A 132 -31.47 7.83 0.38
CA TYR A 132 -30.87 7.58 1.68
C TYR A 132 -30.91 8.85 2.55
N ASP A 133 -30.63 8.71 3.84
CA ASP A 133 -30.50 9.86 4.75
C ASP A 133 -29.25 10.67 4.39
N LYS A 134 -29.46 11.92 3.95
CA LYS A 134 -28.38 12.83 3.53
C LYS A 134 -27.33 13.07 4.62
N LYS A 135 -27.66 12.86 5.90
CA LYS A 135 -26.69 12.93 7.01
C LYS A 135 -25.62 11.84 6.93
N LEU A 136 -25.92 10.73 6.28
CA LEU A 136 -25.02 9.61 6.06
C LEU A 136 -24.12 9.81 4.82
N ALA A 137 -24.30 10.90 4.06
CA ALA A 137 -23.52 11.16 2.86
C ALA A 137 -22.02 11.25 3.19
N PRO A 138 -21.15 10.45 2.51
CA PRO A 138 -19.72 10.47 2.77
C PRO A 138 -19.08 11.83 2.50
N LYS A 139 -18.27 12.31 3.45
CA LYS A 139 -17.56 13.59 3.31
C LYS A 139 -16.58 13.57 2.15
N ILE A 140 -16.58 14.61 1.32
CA ILE A 140 -15.67 14.71 0.18
C ILE A 140 -14.22 14.66 0.67
N GLY A 141 -13.41 13.78 0.07
CA GLY A 141 -12.01 13.59 0.45
C GLY A 141 -11.77 12.63 1.62
N SER A 142 -12.82 12.03 2.20
CA SER A 142 -12.64 10.97 3.20
C SER A 142 -11.97 9.73 2.60
N LYS A 143 -11.15 9.04 3.41
CA LYS A 143 -10.43 7.85 2.96
C LYS A 143 -11.39 6.67 2.85
N PRO A 144 -11.54 6.06 1.67
CA PRO A 144 -12.44 4.93 1.49
C PRO A 144 -11.82 3.63 2.01
N PHE A 145 -12.67 2.72 2.49
CA PHE A 145 -12.33 1.32 2.56
C PHE A 145 -12.66 0.58 1.26
N PHE A 146 -12.05 -0.57 1.09
CA PHE A 146 -12.30 -1.46 -0.03
C PHE A 146 -12.64 -2.85 0.48
N ALA A 147 -13.65 -3.46 -0.15
CA ALA A 147 -13.94 -4.87 -0.02
C ALA A 147 -13.91 -5.50 -1.42
N PHE A 148 -12.93 -6.36 -1.67
CA PHE A 148 -12.89 -7.18 -2.88
C PHE A 148 -13.41 -8.58 -2.53
N ILE A 149 -14.53 -8.96 -3.13
CA ILE A 149 -15.24 -10.20 -2.84
C ILE A 149 -15.16 -11.10 -4.07
N GLY A 150 -14.74 -12.35 -3.89
CA GLY A 150 -14.65 -13.37 -4.94
C GLY A 150 -13.22 -13.78 -5.28
N GLU A 151 -13.03 -15.07 -5.53
CA GLU A 151 -11.72 -15.70 -5.80
C GLU A 151 -11.10 -15.23 -7.13
N GLY A 152 -11.92 -14.71 -8.05
CA GLY A 152 -11.46 -14.19 -9.33
C GLY A 152 -10.38 -13.10 -9.20
N PHE A 153 -10.40 -12.31 -8.13
CA PHE A 153 -9.38 -11.28 -7.87
C PHE A 153 -7.99 -11.83 -7.51
N GLU A 154 -7.89 -13.11 -7.17
CA GLU A 154 -6.63 -13.78 -6.84
C GLU A 154 -6.22 -14.77 -7.93
N GLY A 155 -7.18 -15.47 -8.54
CA GLY A 155 -6.92 -16.47 -9.57
C GLY A 155 -6.79 -15.95 -10.99
N VAL A 156 -7.52 -14.89 -11.38
CA VAL A 156 -7.58 -14.39 -12.76
C VAL A 156 -6.72 -13.14 -12.91
N GLU A 157 -5.77 -13.14 -13.85
CA GLU A 157 -4.79 -12.06 -14.02
C GLU A 157 -5.46 -10.74 -14.41
N GLU A 158 -6.48 -10.78 -15.27
CA GLU A 158 -7.30 -9.65 -15.69
C GLU A 158 -7.93 -8.93 -14.49
N LEU A 159 -8.53 -9.69 -13.58
CA LEU A 159 -9.23 -9.17 -12.40
C LEU A 159 -8.25 -8.68 -11.34
N LYS A 160 -7.13 -9.38 -11.17
CA LYS A 160 -6.03 -8.95 -10.30
C LYS A 160 -5.48 -7.60 -10.76
N HIS A 161 -5.28 -7.44 -12.07
CA HIS A 161 -4.83 -6.18 -12.66
C HIS A 161 -5.86 -5.07 -12.46
N LEU A 162 -7.15 -5.35 -12.71
CA LEU A 162 -8.23 -4.40 -12.43
C LEU A 162 -8.27 -3.98 -10.95
N LYS A 163 -8.11 -4.93 -10.01
CA LYS A 163 -8.06 -4.66 -8.57
C LYS A 163 -6.94 -3.69 -8.21
N GLU A 164 -5.74 -3.89 -8.74
CA GLU A 164 -4.62 -2.97 -8.51
C GLU A 164 -4.90 -1.56 -9.05
N VAL A 165 -5.45 -1.46 -10.27
CA VAL A 165 -5.77 -0.17 -10.89
C VAL A 165 -6.89 0.55 -10.14
N LEU A 166 -7.95 -0.15 -9.73
CA LEU A 166 -9.05 0.44 -8.95
C LEU A 166 -8.60 0.90 -7.56
N LEU A 167 -7.75 0.12 -6.90
CA LEU A 167 -7.14 0.52 -5.62
C LEU A 167 -6.33 1.80 -5.78
N ASP A 168 -5.44 1.86 -6.77
CA ASP A 168 -4.61 3.04 -7.00
C ASP A 168 -5.44 4.26 -7.40
N LEU A 169 -6.53 4.03 -8.15
CA LEU A 169 -7.48 5.06 -8.56
C LEU A 169 -8.22 5.68 -7.39
N PHE A 170 -8.74 4.89 -6.45
CA PHE A 170 -9.66 5.39 -5.43
C PHE A 170 -9.05 5.50 -4.01
N ARG A 171 -7.87 4.95 -3.72
CA ARG A 171 -7.26 4.97 -2.36
C ARG A 171 -6.96 6.36 -1.79
N GLY A 172 -6.73 7.35 -2.65
CA GLY A 172 -6.35 8.70 -2.23
C GLY A 172 -4.94 8.78 -1.66
N GLU A 173 -4.74 9.59 -0.62
CA GLU A 173 -3.45 9.80 0.03
C GLU A 173 -3.11 8.68 1.03
N VAL A 174 -1.82 8.35 1.11
CA VAL A 174 -1.30 7.44 2.13
C VAL A 174 -1.18 8.22 3.44
N VAL A 175 -1.85 7.73 4.47
CA VAL A 175 -1.90 8.34 5.80
C VAL A 175 -1.58 7.27 6.83
N GLU A 176 -0.81 7.64 7.86
CA GLU A 176 -0.45 6.75 8.97
C GLU A 176 -1.56 6.70 10.02
N ASN A 177 -2.18 7.86 10.28
CA ASN A 177 -3.25 8.01 11.27
C ASN A 177 -4.56 8.34 10.57
N LEU A 178 -5.64 7.71 11.02
CA LEU A 178 -6.98 7.91 10.49
C LEU A 178 -7.93 8.40 11.59
N ASN A 179 -8.67 9.46 11.30
CA ASN A 179 -9.74 9.91 12.19
C ASN A 179 -10.98 9.01 11.98
N LEU A 180 -11.52 8.47 13.08
CA LEU A 180 -12.74 7.66 13.07
C LEU A 180 -13.93 8.40 12.43
N ALA A 181 -14.01 9.72 12.59
CA ALA A 181 -15.06 10.55 11.98
C ALA A 181 -14.93 10.74 10.46
N GLY A 182 -13.88 10.19 9.84
CA GLY A 182 -13.69 10.10 8.40
C GLY A 182 -13.91 8.69 7.85
N VAL A 183 -14.30 7.73 8.69
CA VAL A 183 -14.63 6.36 8.30
C VAL A 183 -16.10 6.30 7.84
N ASP A 184 -16.34 6.80 6.64
CA ASP A 184 -17.70 7.07 6.18
C ASP A 184 -18.14 6.18 5.02
N ARG A 185 -17.19 5.64 4.22
CA ARG A 185 -17.49 4.97 2.94
C ARG A 185 -16.70 3.70 2.69
N VAL A 186 -17.30 2.79 1.93
CA VAL A 186 -16.67 1.56 1.41
C VAL A 186 -16.99 1.43 -0.08
N TYR A 187 -15.98 1.08 -0.87
CA TYR A 187 -16.18 0.55 -2.21
C TYR A 187 -16.18 -0.97 -2.15
N VAL A 188 -17.28 -1.57 -2.58
CA VAL A 188 -17.45 -3.01 -2.66
C VAL A 188 -17.31 -3.42 -4.12
N CYS A 189 -16.33 -4.26 -4.40
CA CYS A 189 -16.06 -4.83 -5.70
C CYS A 189 -16.31 -6.33 -5.62
N THR A 190 -17.36 -6.83 -6.26
CA THR A 190 -17.72 -8.25 -6.25
C THR A 190 -17.48 -8.86 -7.60
N ALA A 191 -16.61 -9.87 -7.69
CA ALA A 191 -16.40 -10.65 -8.90
C ALA A 191 -17.51 -11.72 -9.00
N ILE A 192 -18.37 -11.60 -10.01
CA ILE A 192 -19.46 -12.57 -10.26
C ILE A 192 -19.03 -13.65 -11.24
N SER A 193 -18.29 -13.22 -12.26
CA SER A 193 -17.74 -14.09 -13.28
C SER A 193 -16.26 -13.72 -13.47
N PRO A 194 -15.46 -14.52 -14.20
CA PRO A 194 -14.07 -14.18 -14.46
C PRO A 194 -13.89 -12.84 -15.21
N THR A 195 -14.95 -12.29 -15.81
CA THR A 195 -14.90 -11.04 -16.57
C THR A 195 -15.77 -9.93 -16.00
N THR A 196 -16.78 -10.24 -15.18
CA THR A 196 -17.74 -9.25 -14.67
C THR A 196 -17.53 -8.95 -13.19
N VAL A 197 -17.41 -7.65 -12.89
CA VAL A 197 -17.23 -7.12 -11.54
C VAL A 197 -18.29 -6.08 -11.25
N PHE A 198 -19.05 -6.26 -10.18
CA PHE A 198 -19.96 -5.25 -9.68
C PHE A 198 -19.21 -4.29 -8.78
N PHE A 199 -19.32 -2.99 -9.10
CA PHE A 199 -18.79 -1.92 -8.29
C PHE A 199 -19.94 -1.19 -7.59
N THR A 200 -19.93 -1.20 -6.27
CA THR A 200 -20.95 -0.56 -5.44
C THR A 200 -20.29 0.37 -4.43
N HIS A 201 -20.78 1.61 -4.34
CA HIS A 201 -20.35 2.57 -3.33
C HIS A 201 -21.39 2.66 -2.21
N CYS A 202 -20.95 2.33 -1.00
CA CYS A 202 -21.78 2.30 0.20
C CYS A 202 -21.24 3.26 1.26
N ALA A 203 -22.13 3.87 2.04
CA ALA A 203 -21.76 4.49 3.31
C ALA A 203 -21.80 3.48 4.47
N LEU A 204 -21.00 3.78 5.48
CA LEU A 204 -20.98 3.08 6.76
C LEU A 204 -21.88 3.78 7.77
N ARG A 205 -22.86 3.05 8.28
CA ARG A 205 -23.65 3.44 9.44
C ARG A 205 -23.22 2.60 10.64
N LEU A 206 -22.59 3.25 11.61
CA LEU A 206 -22.17 2.62 12.86
C LEU A 206 -23.30 2.72 13.89
N LYS A 207 -23.83 1.57 14.33
CA LYS A 207 -24.84 1.46 15.38
C LYS A 207 -24.24 0.94 16.68
N ARG A 208 -24.83 1.34 17.81
CA ARG A 208 -24.47 0.83 19.14
C ARG A 208 -24.76 -0.68 19.21
N SER A 209 -23.75 -1.46 19.60
CA SER A 209 -23.77 -2.93 19.68
C SER A 209 -23.73 -3.47 21.11
N GLY A 210 -23.46 -2.61 22.11
CA GLY A 210 -23.25 -3.01 23.51
C GLY A 210 -21.82 -3.43 23.85
N THR A 211 -20.95 -3.62 22.85
CA THR A 211 -19.51 -3.87 23.02
C THR A 211 -18.68 -2.65 22.58
N THR A 212 -17.36 -2.74 22.69
CA THR A 212 -16.43 -1.71 22.19
C THR A 212 -16.44 -1.57 20.66
N ILE A 213 -16.88 -2.60 19.94
CA ILE A 213 -16.91 -2.63 18.46
C ILE A 213 -18.35 -2.34 18.00
N PRO A 214 -18.61 -1.23 17.28
CA PRO A 214 -19.95 -0.89 16.81
C PRO A 214 -20.45 -1.87 15.76
N ARG A 215 -21.77 -2.05 15.67
CA ARG A 215 -22.40 -2.82 14.59
C ARG A 215 -22.35 -1.99 13.31
N MET A 216 -21.73 -2.53 12.28
CA MET A 216 -21.61 -1.86 10.98
C MET A 216 -22.81 -2.24 10.09
N GLU A 217 -23.49 -1.24 9.55
CA GLU A 217 -24.50 -1.41 8.50
C GLU A 217 -24.06 -0.62 7.26
N LEU A 218 -24.26 -1.24 6.09
CA LEU A 218 -23.97 -0.61 4.81
C LEU A 218 -25.25 -0.06 4.21
N VAL A 219 -25.19 1.17 3.70
CA VAL A 219 -26.27 1.81 2.93
C VAL A 219 -25.71 2.18 1.58
N GLU A 220 -26.35 1.72 0.50
CA GLU A 220 -25.95 2.06 -0.86
C GLU A 220 -26.23 3.53 -1.16
N ILE A 221 -25.21 4.24 -1.64
CA ILE A 221 -25.27 5.66 -1.98
C ILE A 221 -24.98 5.90 -3.47
N GLY A 222 -24.32 4.94 -4.11
CA GLY A 222 -23.94 5.01 -5.51
C GLY A 222 -22.68 5.84 -5.75
N PRO A 223 -22.10 5.82 -6.96
CA PRO A 223 -22.61 5.12 -8.13
C PRO A 223 -22.48 3.60 -7.96
N SER A 224 -23.44 2.87 -8.52
CA SER A 224 -23.33 1.42 -8.71
C SER A 224 -23.24 1.16 -10.21
N MET A 225 -22.30 0.32 -10.61
CA MET A 225 -22.08 0.01 -12.02
C MET A 225 -21.39 -1.34 -12.19
N ASP A 226 -21.65 -1.98 -13.31
CA ASP A 226 -21.08 -3.27 -13.66
C ASP A 226 -19.92 -3.04 -14.62
N PHE A 227 -18.74 -3.54 -14.25
CA PHE A 227 -17.55 -3.54 -15.08
C PHE A 227 -17.40 -4.89 -15.77
N VAL A 228 -17.39 -4.87 -17.10
CA VAL A 228 -17.07 -6.02 -17.93
C VAL A 228 -15.65 -5.85 -18.44
N VAL A 229 -14.70 -6.64 -17.93
CA VAL A 229 -13.30 -6.56 -18.34
C VAL A 229 -13.14 -6.98 -19.79
N ARG A 230 -12.35 -6.21 -20.53
CA ARG A 230 -12.06 -6.41 -21.96
C ARG A 230 -10.56 -6.61 -22.15
N ARG A 231 -9.87 -5.66 -22.79
CA ARG A 231 -8.42 -5.72 -22.99
C ARG A 231 -7.70 -5.22 -21.74
N HIS A 232 -6.56 -5.82 -21.43
CA HIS A 232 -5.57 -5.21 -20.56
C HIS A 232 -4.21 -5.18 -21.25
N CYS A 233 -3.33 -4.30 -20.81
CA CYS A 233 -1.94 -4.23 -21.22
C CYS A 233 -1.09 -4.08 -19.96
N LEU A 234 -0.25 -5.07 -19.69
CA LEU A 234 0.66 -5.10 -18.56
C LEU A 234 1.95 -4.33 -18.88
N PRO A 235 2.62 -3.78 -17.85
CA PRO A 235 3.91 -3.14 -18.02
C PRO A 235 4.99 -4.18 -18.35
N ASN A 236 6.02 -3.75 -19.08
CA ASN A 236 7.23 -4.55 -19.27
C ASN A 236 7.89 -4.89 -17.92
N ASP A 237 8.47 -6.08 -17.78
CA ASP A 237 9.10 -6.52 -16.52
C ASP A 237 10.21 -5.59 -16.02
N SER A 238 11.00 -5.01 -16.92
CA SER A 238 12.05 -4.04 -16.53
C SER A 238 11.43 -2.76 -15.96
N LEU A 239 10.37 -2.26 -16.60
CA LEU A 239 9.66 -1.06 -16.16
C LEU A 239 8.95 -1.32 -14.82
N LYS A 240 8.39 -2.53 -14.66
CA LYS A 240 7.77 -2.98 -13.42
C LYS A 240 8.77 -3.03 -12.27
N LYS A 241 9.98 -3.56 -12.50
CA LYS A 241 11.06 -3.57 -11.49
C LYS A 241 11.51 -2.16 -11.12
N GLU A 242 11.59 -1.26 -12.09
CA GLU A 242 11.95 0.13 -11.86
C GLU A 242 10.88 0.88 -11.05
N ALA A 243 9.61 0.74 -11.43
CA ALA A 243 8.48 1.36 -10.75
C ALA A 243 8.27 0.83 -9.32
N MET A 244 8.60 -0.43 -9.07
CA MET A 244 8.48 -1.07 -7.75
C MET A 244 9.72 -0.91 -6.87
N LYS A 245 10.70 -0.10 -7.29
CA LYS A 245 11.91 0.17 -6.51
C LYS A 245 11.56 1.02 -5.29
N THR A 246 11.54 0.39 -4.13
CA THR A 246 11.37 1.11 -2.86
C THR A 246 12.57 2.01 -2.63
N ALA A 247 12.31 3.25 -2.22
CA ALA A 247 13.38 4.12 -1.73
C ALA A 247 14.11 3.37 -0.62
N SER A 248 15.43 3.21 -0.75
CA SER A 248 16.27 2.91 0.40
C SER A 248 16.12 4.12 1.30
N GLN A 249 15.16 4.07 2.23
CA GLN A 249 15.22 4.96 3.37
C GLN A 249 16.64 4.79 3.90
N GLN A 250 17.30 5.90 4.23
CA GLN A 250 18.54 5.84 4.99
C GLN A 250 18.19 5.34 6.40
N SER A 251 17.60 4.15 6.51
CA SER A 251 17.50 3.42 7.74
C SER A 251 18.94 3.25 8.16
N LYS A 252 19.29 3.91 9.26
CA LYS A 252 20.63 3.82 9.85
C LYS A 252 20.95 2.33 9.89
N LYS A 253 21.97 1.90 9.14
CA LYS A 253 22.34 0.48 9.02
C LYS A 253 22.26 -0.13 10.41
N GLN A 254 21.43 -1.15 10.59
CA GLN A 254 21.34 -1.83 11.88
C GLN A 254 22.72 -2.41 12.16
N VAL A 255 23.40 -1.83 13.14
CA VAL A 255 24.70 -2.32 13.58
C VAL A 255 24.41 -3.54 14.43
N LYS A 256 24.96 -4.69 14.04
CA LYS A 256 24.79 -5.94 14.76
C LYS A 256 25.12 -5.73 16.25
N ASN A 257 24.31 -6.34 17.12
CA ASN A 257 24.43 -6.25 18.57
C ASN A 257 24.17 -4.85 19.18
N VAL A 258 23.69 -3.89 18.41
CA VAL A 258 23.34 -2.56 18.92
C VAL A 258 21.84 -2.34 18.79
N SER A 259 21.16 -2.23 19.92
CA SER A 259 19.76 -1.80 19.99
C SER A 259 19.67 -0.34 20.46
N ARG A 260 18.59 0.34 20.10
CA ARG A 260 18.24 1.63 20.68
C ARG A 260 16.99 1.44 21.50
N ASP A 261 17.12 1.71 22.78
CA ASP A 261 15.98 1.84 23.68
C ASP A 261 15.60 3.31 23.82
N VAL A 262 14.31 3.58 24.03
CA VAL A 262 13.77 4.95 24.15
C VAL A 262 14.22 5.57 25.47
N VAL A 263 14.41 4.74 26.51
CA VAL A 263 14.81 5.18 27.85
C VAL A 263 16.32 5.08 28.06
N GLN A 264 16.91 3.90 27.80
CA GLN A 264 18.33 3.65 28.07
C GLN A 264 19.28 4.09 26.93
N GLY A 265 18.74 4.57 25.82
CA GLY A 265 19.54 5.01 24.67
C GLY A 265 20.19 3.85 23.91
N LYS A 266 21.45 4.01 23.48
CA LYS A 266 22.13 3.02 22.63
C LYS A 266 22.70 1.89 23.50
N ILE A 267 22.12 0.70 23.40
CA ILE A 267 22.53 -0.50 24.13
C ILE A 267 23.36 -1.38 23.20
N GLY A 268 24.55 -1.79 23.63
CA GLY A 268 25.36 -2.81 22.99
C GLY A 268 25.25 -4.13 23.73
N LYS A 269 24.83 -5.22 23.07
CA LYS A 269 24.85 -6.57 23.62
C LYS A 269 26.22 -7.21 23.35
N ILE A 270 26.87 -7.68 24.40
CA ILE A 270 28.10 -8.46 24.29
C ILE A 270 27.70 -9.92 24.53
N TYR A 271 27.98 -10.78 23.54
CA TYR A 271 27.79 -12.22 23.70
C TYR A 271 29.08 -12.80 24.26
N MET A 272 29.08 -13.11 25.56
CA MET A 272 30.18 -13.86 26.15
C MET A 272 30.09 -15.32 25.68
N PRO A 273 31.13 -15.87 25.06
CA PRO A 273 31.16 -17.30 24.76
C PRO A 273 31.18 -18.10 26.06
N ASP A 274 30.75 -19.35 25.98
CA ASP A 274 30.79 -20.26 27.12
C ASP A 274 32.23 -20.43 27.64
N GLN A 275 32.45 -20.13 28.91
CA GLN A 275 33.78 -20.09 29.50
C GLN A 275 34.11 -21.45 30.11
N GLN A 276 34.96 -22.23 29.42
CA GLN A 276 35.39 -23.56 29.84
C GLN A 276 36.44 -23.50 30.96
N VAL A 277 36.07 -22.97 32.13
CA VAL A 277 36.98 -22.79 33.29
C VAL A 277 37.41 -24.13 33.90
N GLY A 278 36.57 -25.16 33.80
CA GLY A 278 36.87 -26.50 34.34
C GLY A 278 38.01 -27.23 33.63
N GLY A 279 38.32 -26.86 32.38
CA GLY A 279 39.43 -27.43 31.60
C GLY A 279 40.77 -26.69 31.78
N MET A 280 40.78 -25.57 32.51
CA MET A 280 42.02 -24.85 32.79
C MET A 280 42.79 -25.59 33.88
N ALA A 281 44.01 -26.02 33.56
CA ALA A 281 44.95 -26.50 34.56
C ALA A 281 45.25 -25.35 35.53
N LEU A 282 44.57 -25.36 36.68
CA LEU A 282 44.91 -24.46 37.76
C LEU A 282 46.37 -24.71 38.15
N SER A 283 47.16 -23.65 38.33
CA SER A 283 48.51 -23.71 38.90
C SER A 283 48.46 -24.04 40.39
N ASN A 284 47.73 -25.10 40.74
CA ASN A 284 47.65 -25.68 42.08
C ASN A 284 48.90 -26.48 42.42
N ASP A 285 49.84 -26.58 41.48
CA ASP A 285 51.14 -27.23 41.63
C ASP A 285 52.22 -26.31 42.24
N ILE A 286 51.82 -25.17 42.80
CA ILE A 286 52.72 -24.32 43.60
C ILE A 286 53.02 -25.05 44.92
N LYS A 287 54.32 -25.14 45.26
CA LYS A 287 54.84 -25.89 46.41
C LYS A 287 54.17 -25.53 47.74
N GLY A 288 53.73 -24.28 47.91
CA GLY A 288 53.02 -23.80 49.10
C GLY A 288 51.63 -24.44 49.33
N LEU A 289 50.90 -24.75 48.26
CA LEU A 289 49.56 -25.36 48.32
C LEU A 289 49.61 -26.90 48.50
N LYS A 290 50.70 -27.54 48.07
CA LYS A 290 50.92 -28.99 48.27
C LYS A 290 51.07 -29.35 49.75
N ARG A 291 51.77 -28.50 50.52
CA ARG A 291 51.97 -28.71 51.96
C ARG A 291 50.66 -28.62 52.74
N GLN A 292 49.84 -27.60 52.50
CA GLN A 292 48.53 -27.48 53.13
C GLN A 292 47.59 -28.66 52.80
N ARG A 293 47.61 -29.17 51.56
CA ARG A 293 46.82 -30.35 51.18
C ARG A 293 47.29 -31.64 51.86
N GLN A 294 48.60 -31.82 52.02
CA GLN A 294 49.17 -32.97 52.76
C GLN A 294 48.81 -32.89 54.24
N GLU A 295 48.92 -31.71 54.86
CA GLU A 295 48.54 -31.48 56.25
C GLU A 295 47.02 -31.69 56.47
N ALA A 296 46.17 -31.27 55.53
CA ALA A 296 44.72 -31.51 55.58
C ALA A 296 44.36 -32.99 55.40
N LYS A 297 45.03 -33.71 54.48
CA LYS A 297 44.84 -35.17 54.32
C LYS A 297 45.24 -35.93 55.59
N MET A 298 46.38 -35.61 56.18
CA MET A 298 46.83 -36.23 57.44
C MET A 298 45.89 -35.93 58.61
N LYS A 299 45.30 -34.73 58.67
CA LYS A 299 44.29 -34.38 59.68
C LYS A 299 42.97 -35.15 59.48
N ASN A 300 42.55 -35.38 58.23
CA ASN A 300 41.33 -36.13 57.95
C ASN A 300 41.50 -37.63 58.21
N SER A 301 42.64 -38.24 57.84
CA SER A 301 42.92 -39.64 58.17
C SER A 301 43.03 -39.85 59.69
N ALA A 302 43.66 -38.92 60.42
CA ALA A 302 43.71 -38.98 61.88
C ALA A 302 42.33 -38.85 62.53
N LYS A 303 41.40 -38.08 61.94
CA LYS A 303 40.01 -37.98 62.40
C LYS A 303 39.21 -39.25 62.12
N GLU A 304 39.39 -39.88 60.96
CA GLU A 304 38.75 -41.15 60.62
C GLU A 304 39.24 -42.30 61.51
N ASP A 305 40.53 -42.35 61.82
CA ASP A 305 41.09 -43.36 62.73
C ASP A 305 40.64 -43.16 64.18
N GLN A 306 40.47 -41.91 64.63
CA GLN A 306 39.87 -41.62 65.94
C GLN A 306 38.37 -41.95 65.99
N ALA A 307 37.63 -41.75 64.90
CA ALA A 307 36.22 -42.13 64.81
C ALA A 307 36.02 -43.65 64.82
N LYS A 308 36.91 -44.41 64.13
CA LYS A 308 36.88 -45.88 64.15
C LYS A 308 37.23 -46.47 65.52
N LYS A 309 38.22 -45.92 66.23
CA LYS A 309 38.56 -46.36 67.60
C LYS A 309 37.44 -46.10 68.62
N ARG A 310 36.63 -45.05 68.43
CA ARG A 310 35.49 -44.76 69.30
C ARG A 310 34.28 -45.68 69.07
N MET A 311 34.18 -46.35 67.91
CA MET A 311 33.10 -47.32 67.63
C MET A 311 33.42 -48.74 68.11
N THR A 312 34.68 -49.04 68.45
CA THR A 312 35.11 -50.38 68.92
C THR A 312 35.12 -50.53 70.43
N ASP A 313 35.05 -49.43 71.19
CA ASP A 313 35.05 -49.41 72.67
C ASP A 313 33.66 -49.03 73.25
N SER A 314 32.56 -49.39 72.58
CA SER A 314 31.18 -49.21 73.08
C SER A 314 30.35 -50.47 72.89
#